data_AF-A0A0C3C8V6-F1
#
_entry.id   AF-A0A0C3C8V6-F1
#
_cell.length_a   1.000
_cell.length_b   1.000
_cell.length_c   1.000
_cell.angle_alpha   90.00
_cell.angle_beta   90.00
_cell.angle_gamma   90.00
#
_symmetry.space_group_name_H-M   'P 1'
#
loop_
_entity.id
_entity.type
_entity.pdbx_description
1 polymer ?
#
loop_
_entity_poly.entity_id
_entity_poly.type
_entity_poly.pdbx_seq_one_letter_code
_entity_poly.pdbx_strand_id
1 'polypeptide(L)'
;QIIPVRCFSCGKVIGDKWNAYLVLLSEDSTNPYENLTELTTHSTHSCCRRMVLIHVDLIENLLHYNCACLPFSSPRLSSVWVMRL
;
A
#
# COMPACT_ATOMS: atom_id res chain seq x y z
N GLN A 1 -0.60 -6.65 -3.62
CA GLN A 1 -0.12 -6.19 -4.94
C GLN A 1 0.56 -4.84 -4.72
N ILE A 2 1.79 -4.64 -5.21
CA ILE A 2 2.54 -3.38 -5.01
C ILE A 2 2.07 -2.32 -6.02
N ILE A 3 2.08 -1.04 -5.62
CA ILE A 3 1.78 0.11 -6.49
C ILE A 3 2.77 0.20 -7.64
N PRO A 4 2.30 0.47 -8.87
CA PRO A 4 3.21 0.67 -9.99
C PRO A 4 4.10 1.90 -9.79
N VAL A 5 5.41 1.74 -10.03
CA VAL A 5 6.40 2.81 -9.86
C VAL A 5 6.10 4.03 -10.76
N ARG A 6 5.55 3.80 -11.97
CA ARG A 6 5.21 4.84 -12.95
C ARG A 6 3.78 4.71 -13.47
N CYS A 7 3.21 5.85 -13.89
CA CYS A 7 1.94 5.95 -14.62
C CYS A 7 2.02 5.25 -15.99
N PHE A 8 1.07 4.35 -16.30
CA PHE A 8 1.03 3.68 -17.60
C PHE A 8 0.75 4.61 -18.79
N SER A 9 -0.01 5.70 -18.59
CA SER A 9 -0.32 6.63 -19.68
C SER A 9 0.73 7.71 -19.86
N CYS A 10 1.37 8.14 -18.78
CA CYS A 10 2.09 9.41 -18.71
C CYS A 10 3.54 9.28 -18.22
N GLY A 11 3.96 8.10 -17.77
CA GLY A 11 5.35 7.80 -17.42
C GLY A 11 5.90 8.54 -16.18
N LYS A 12 5.11 9.40 -15.55
CA LYS A 12 5.47 10.08 -14.29
C LYS A 12 5.61 9.07 -13.16
N VAL A 13 6.55 9.34 -12.26
CA VAL A 13 6.77 8.54 -11.04
C VAL A 13 5.62 8.79 -10.07
N ILE A 14 5.04 7.70 -9.55
CA ILE A 14 3.90 7.68 -8.62
C ILE A 14 4.26 6.97 -7.31
N GLY A 15 5.19 6.02 -7.33
CA GLY A 15 5.51 5.20 -6.15
C GLY A 15 5.99 5.98 -4.92
N ASP A 16 6.58 7.16 -5.12
CA ASP A 16 7.01 8.08 -4.07
C ASP A 16 5.85 8.74 -3.32
N LYS A 17 4.68 8.86 -3.97
CA LYS A 17 3.54 9.64 -3.47
C LYS A 17 2.58 8.85 -2.59
N TRP A 18 2.67 7.52 -2.58
CA TRP A 18 1.72 6.67 -1.85
C TRP A 18 1.77 6.93 -0.34
N ASN A 19 2.96 6.95 0.24
CA ASN A 19 3.11 7.14 1.68
C ASN A 19 2.57 8.52 2.11
N ALA A 20 2.85 9.56 1.33
CA ALA A 20 2.31 10.90 1.58
C ALA A 20 0.77 10.93 1.47
N TYR A 21 0.19 10.16 0.55
CA TYR A 21 -1.26 10.00 0.44
C TYR A 21 -1.88 9.29 1.65
N LEU A 22 -1.24 8.23 2.17
CA LEU A 22 -1.71 7.55 3.39
C LEU A 22 -1.69 8.48 4.61
N VAL A 23 -0.64 9.30 4.75
CA VAL A 23 -0.54 10.29 5.84
C VAL A 23 -1.68 11.30 5.74
N LEU A 24 -1.93 11.87 4.56
CA LEU A 24 -3.02 12.81 4.36
C LEU A 24 -4.40 12.19 4.58
N LEU A 25 -4.61 10.91 4.24
CA LEU A 25 -5.85 10.20 4.57
C LEU A 25 -6.02 9.96 6.07
N SER A 26 -4.91 9.85 6.82
CA SER A 26 -4.96 9.67 8.27
C SER A 26 -5.15 10.98 9.04
N GLU A 27 -4.68 12.09 8.49
CA GLU A 27 -4.72 13.42 9.11
C GLU A 27 -6.00 14.19 8.74
N ASP A 28 -6.42 14.13 7.47
CA ASP A 28 -7.54 14.91 6.95
C ASP A 28 -8.74 14.02 6.57
N SER A 29 -9.94 14.42 7.01
CA SER A 29 -11.22 13.80 6.63
C SER A 29 -11.75 14.25 5.26
N THR A 30 -10.95 15.00 4.51
CA THR A 30 -11.29 15.59 3.22
C THR A 30 -11.45 14.52 2.14
N ASN A 31 -12.24 14.82 1.11
CA ASN A 31 -12.48 13.90 0.01
C ASN A 31 -11.14 13.42 -0.62
N PRO A 32 -10.97 12.12 -0.88
CA PRO A 32 -9.71 11.56 -1.40
C PRO A 32 -9.27 12.22 -2.71
N TYR A 33 -10.22 12.73 -3.47
CA TYR A 33 -10.02 13.45 -4.72
C TYR A 33 -9.28 14.79 -4.55
N GLU A 34 -9.58 15.53 -3.49
CA GLU A 34 -8.97 16.84 -3.21
C GLU A 34 -7.55 16.68 -2.68
N ASN A 35 -7.33 15.75 -1.74
CA ASN A 35 -6.00 15.42 -1.21
C ASN A 35 -5.03 15.03 -2.34
N LEU A 36 -5.51 14.20 -3.27
CA LEU A 36 -4.74 13.82 -4.45
C LEU A 36 -4.38 15.02 -5.33
N THR A 37 -5.24 16.02 -5.41
CA THR A 37 -5.01 17.22 -6.23
C THR A 37 -3.90 18.09 -5.64
N GLU A 38 -3.78 18.16 -4.31
CA GLU A 38 -2.69 18.87 -3.63
C GLU A 38 -1.33 18.17 -3.79
N LEU A 39 -1.28 16.86 -3.59
CA LEU A 39 -0.10 16.01 -3.80
C LEU A 39 0.38 15.98 -5.27
N THR A 40 -0.51 16.27 -6.21
CA THR A 40 -0.25 16.17 -7.63
C THR A 40 -0.42 17.49 -8.38
N THR A 41 -0.17 18.62 -7.72
CA THR A 41 -0.13 19.99 -8.27
C THR A 41 0.61 20.14 -9.60
N HIS A 42 1.60 19.28 -9.90
CA HIS A 42 2.33 19.26 -11.19
C HIS A 42 1.93 18.16 -12.18
N SER A 43 0.96 17.29 -11.86
CA SER A 43 0.57 16.17 -12.73
C SER A 43 -0.73 16.51 -13.44
N THR A 44 -0.59 17.01 -14.65
CA THR A 44 -1.66 17.10 -15.62
C THR A 44 -2.33 15.73 -15.80
N HIS A 45 -3.66 15.75 -15.87
CA HIS A 45 -4.54 14.63 -16.21
C HIS A 45 -4.85 13.56 -15.16
N SER A 46 -6.13 13.19 -15.16
CA SER A 46 -6.79 12.07 -14.47
C SER A 46 -6.07 10.72 -14.57
N CYS A 47 -5.09 10.54 -15.46
CA CYS A 47 -4.37 9.29 -15.67
C CYS A 47 -3.50 8.87 -14.47
N CYS A 48 -2.76 9.78 -13.84
CA CYS A 48 -1.99 9.48 -12.63
C CYS A 48 -2.90 9.13 -11.45
N ARG A 49 -4.01 9.88 -11.31
CA ARG A 49 -4.95 9.75 -10.20
C ARG A 49 -5.61 8.38 -10.15
N ARG A 50 -5.96 7.80 -11.30
CA ARG A 50 -6.53 6.45 -11.40
C ARG A 50 -5.63 5.39 -10.76
N MET A 51 -4.31 5.55 -10.88
CA MET A 51 -3.36 4.57 -10.36
C MET A 51 -3.31 4.52 -8.83
N VAL A 52 -3.58 5.65 -8.18
CA VAL A 52 -3.61 5.77 -6.72
C VAL A 52 -5.01 5.47 -6.18
N LEU A 53 -6.06 6.02 -6.80
CA LEU A 53 -7.45 5.86 -6.35
C LEU A 53 -7.96 4.42 -6.41
N ILE A 54 -7.54 3.66 -7.42
CA ILE A 54 -7.99 2.26 -7.63
C ILE A 54 -7.02 1.28 -6.97
N HIS A 55 -5.93 1.75 -6.37
CA HIS A 55 -4.98 0.86 -5.75
C HIS A 55 -5.59 0.17 -4.52
N VAL A 56 -5.41 -1.15 -4.43
CA VAL A 56 -5.79 -1.94 -3.27
C VAL A 56 -4.56 -2.72 -2.79
N ASP A 57 -4.10 -2.37 -1.59
CA ASP A 57 -2.94 -2.99 -0.94
C ASP A 57 -3.28 -4.36 -0.37
N LEU A 58 -3.34 -5.37 -1.24
CA LEU A 58 -3.56 -6.76 -0.82
C LEU A 58 -2.33 -7.41 -0.14
N ILE A 59 -1.22 -6.68 -0.01
CA ILE A 59 0.05 -7.23 0.51
C ILE A 59 -0.10 -7.61 1.99
N GLU A 60 -0.74 -6.75 2.78
CA GLU A 60 -0.96 -6.99 4.21
C GLU A 60 -1.69 -8.31 4.43
N ASN A 61 -2.74 -8.54 3.65
CA ASN A 61 -3.51 -9.78 3.72
C ASN A 61 -2.71 -10.99 3.25
N LEU A 62 -1.87 -10.86 2.22
CA LEU A 62 -1.05 -11.96 1.68
C LEU A 62 0.07 -12.40 2.65
N LEU A 63 0.64 -11.48 3.44
CA LEU A 63 1.70 -11.80 4.40
C LEU A 63 1.25 -12.81 5.47
N HIS A 64 -0.03 -12.79 5.83
CA HIS A 64 -0.60 -13.71 6.82
C HIS A 64 -0.79 -15.15 6.30
N TYR A 65 -0.70 -15.38 4.99
CA TYR A 65 -0.85 -16.72 4.39
C TYR A 65 0.46 -17.50 4.24
N ASN A 66 1.61 -16.94 4.63
CA ASN A 66 2.87 -17.69 4.71
C ASN A 66 2.85 -18.63 5.93
N CYS A 67 2.01 -19.66 5.80
CA CYS A 67 1.87 -20.77 6.72
C CYS A 67 2.86 -21.88 6.32
N ALA A 68 3.78 -22.17 7.26
CA ALA A 68 4.29 -23.51 7.56
C ALA A 68 5.03 -24.34 6.50
N CYS A 69 5.78 -23.76 5.56
CA CYS A 69 6.79 -24.53 4.80
C CYS A 69 7.93 -23.67 4.22
N LEU A 70 8.87 -23.25 5.06
CA LEU A 70 10.24 -22.96 4.60
C LEU A 70 11.23 -23.62 5.56
N PRO A 71 11.92 -24.71 5.16
CA PRO A 71 12.99 -25.28 5.95
C PRO A 71 14.27 -24.46 5.72
N PHE A 72 14.28 -23.17 6.09
CA PHE A 72 15.51 -22.36 5.97
C PHE A 72 15.83 -21.41 7.14
N SER A 73 15.03 -21.38 8.20
CA SER A 73 15.53 -20.95 9.51
C SER A 73 14.82 -21.69 10.62
N SER A 74 15.60 -22.56 11.26
CA SER A 74 15.18 -23.54 12.26
C SER A 74 14.76 -22.90 13.61
N PRO A 75 14.29 -23.71 14.58
CA PRO A 75 13.11 -23.48 15.39
C PRO A 75 13.37 -22.64 16.65
N ARG A 76 12.40 -21.80 17.02
CA ARG A 76 12.21 -21.46 18.44
C ARG A 76 10.77 -21.08 18.70
N LEU A 77 10.05 -22.01 19.32
CA LEU A 77 8.85 -21.74 20.09
C LEU A 77 9.09 -20.50 20.97
N SER A 78 8.28 -19.46 20.78
CA SER A 78 7.92 -18.54 21.87
C SER A 78 6.42 -18.68 22.12
N SER A 79 6.12 -19.73 22.90
CA SER A 79 5.24 -19.67 24.06
C SER A 79 4.13 -18.62 24.03
N VAL A 80 2.90 -18.98 23.64
CA VAL A 80 1.64 -18.52 24.31
C VAL A 80 0.42 -19.37 23.89
N TRP A 81 0.33 -19.96 22.69
CA TRP A 81 -0.97 -20.46 22.19
C TRP A 81 -1.27 -21.98 22.27
N VAL A 82 -0.42 -22.82 22.90
CA VAL A 82 -0.70 -24.27 23.08
C VAL A 82 -1.13 -24.63 24.52
N MET A 83 -1.47 -23.65 25.37
CA MET A 83 -1.94 -23.94 26.74
C MET A 83 -3.10 -23.03 27.18
N ARG A 84 -4.20 -23.02 26.44
CA ARG A 84 -5.52 -22.77 27.04
C ARG A 84 -6.67 -23.23 26.15
N LEU A 85 -7.19 -24.41 26.53
CA LEU A 85 -8.50 -25.01 26.23
C LEU A 85 -8.74 -25.48 24.79
#